data_AF-A0A317L1E1-F1
#
_entry.id   AF-A0A317L1E1-F1
#
_cell.length_a   1.000
_cell.length_b   1.000
_cell.length_c   1.000
_cell.angle_alpha   90.00
_cell.angle_beta   90.00
_cell.angle_gamma   90.00
#
_symmetry.space_group_name_H-M   'P 1'
#
loop_
_entity.id
_entity.type
_entity.pdbx_description
1 polymer ?
#
loop_
_entity_poly.entity_id
_entity_poly.type
_entity_poly.pdbx_seq_one_letter_code
_entity_poly.pdbx_strand_id
1 'polypeptide(L)'
;MKIGRNISDIRKKKNMTLSELAERANISKSYLSNLERSSNGNPSIHIVEKIAEVLHVDVSTLLGEEKESLVAEKEWNDFVYELKKLGIDRPKLEEYKVLFEFIRWKNKQSCQDVGDYDGIANQIQGMESNNEKNFNGD
;
A
#
# COMPACT_ATOMS: atom_id res chain seq x y z
N MET A 1 7.59 13.58 3.44
CA MET A 1 7.75 13.87 2.01
C MET A 1 9.12 14.50 1.78
N LYS A 2 9.97 13.95 0.89
CA LYS A 2 11.34 14.47 0.68
C LYS A 2 11.54 15.01 -0.74
N ILE A 3 10.67 15.95 -1.14
CA ILE A 3 10.67 16.55 -2.49
C ILE A 3 12.05 17.08 -2.91
N GLY A 4 12.79 17.70 -1.98
CA GLY A 4 14.14 18.22 -2.24
C GLY A 4 15.13 17.16 -2.71
N ARG A 5 15.05 15.94 -2.16
CA ARG A 5 15.90 14.82 -2.59
C ARG A 5 15.56 14.41 -4.01
N ASN A 6 14.27 14.27 -4.34
CA ASN A 6 13.81 13.89 -5.67
C ASN A 6 14.27 14.92 -6.73
N ILE A 7 14.15 16.21 -6.43
CA ILE A 7 14.65 17.30 -7.29
C ILE A 7 16.17 17.14 -7.51
N SER A 8 16.94 16.95 -6.44
CA SER A 8 18.39 16.79 -6.53
C SER A 8 18.79 15.58 -7.39
N ASP A 9 18.13 14.45 -7.20
CA ASP A 9 18.43 13.20 -7.89
C ASP A 9 18.09 13.29 -9.39
N ILE A 10 16.93 13.84 -9.74
CA ILE A 10 16.50 14.02 -11.13
C ILE A 10 17.39 15.05 -11.83
N ARG A 11 17.70 16.17 -11.18
CA ARG A 11 18.61 17.19 -11.73
C ARG A 11 19.97 16.59 -12.08
N LYS A 12 20.56 15.80 -11.17
CA LYS A 12 21.85 15.13 -11.39
C LYS A 12 21.76 14.09 -12.50
N LYS A 13 20.70 13.29 -12.56
CA LYS A 13 20.47 12.33 -13.67
C LYS A 13 20.38 13.02 -15.03
N LYS A 14 19.90 14.27 -15.07
CA LYS A 14 19.85 15.10 -16.28
C LYS A 14 21.12 15.92 -16.54
N ASN A 15 22.20 15.68 -15.77
CA ASN A 15 23.46 16.40 -15.86
C ASN A 15 23.33 17.93 -15.75
N MET A 16 22.29 18.42 -15.07
CA MET A 16 22.07 19.85 -14.91
C MET A 16 22.80 20.36 -13.67
N THR A 17 23.47 21.51 -13.81
CA THR A 17 24.03 22.20 -12.65
C THR A 17 22.93 22.82 -11.79
N LEU A 18 23.24 23.11 -10.52
CA LEU A 18 22.32 23.84 -9.65
C LEU A 18 21.98 25.24 -10.21
N SER A 19 22.96 25.90 -10.85
CA SER A 19 22.74 27.19 -11.50
C SER A 19 21.77 27.08 -12.68
N GLU A 20 21.97 26.09 -13.56
CA GLU A 20 21.10 25.89 -14.73
C GLU A 20 19.65 25.62 -14.34
N LEU A 21 19.40 24.73 -13.37
CA LEU A 21 18.03 24.46 -12.95
C LEU A 21 17.38 25.71 -12.35
N ALA A 22 18.11 26.45 -11.50
CA ALA A 22 17.59 27.66 -10.88
C ALA A 22 17.25 28.74 -11.92
N GLU A 23 18.12 28.96 -12.89
CA GLU A 23 17.94 29.92 -13.97
C GLU A 23 16.74 29.55 -14.86
N ARG A 24 16.68 28.31 -15.33
CA ARG A 24 15.58 27.84 -16.20
C ARG A 24 14.23 27.80 -15.47
N ALA A 25 14.23 27.47 -14.18
CA ALA A 25 13.02 27.46 -13.36
C ALA A 25 12.64 28.85 -12.83
N ASN A 26 13.44 29.88 -13.14
CA ASN A 26 13.25 31.25 -12.66
C ASN A 26 13.09 31.33 -11.13
N ILE A 27 14.00 30.70 -10.40
CA ILE A 27 14.11 30.72 -8.94
C ILE A 27 15.54 31.05 -8.52
N SER A 28 15.73 31.53 -7.29
CA SER A 28 17.09 31.82 -6.85
C SER A 28 17.89 30.52 -6.62
N LYS A 29 19.17 30.52 -7.03
CA LYS A 29 20.09 29.40 -6.79
C LYS A 29 20.19 29.06 -5.30
N SER A 30 20.17 30.07 -4.43
CA SER A 30 20.18 29.89 -2.97
C SER A 30 18.93 29.16 -2.47
N TYR A 31 17.75 29.56 -2.98
CA TYR A 31 16.49 28.91 -2.64
C TYR A 31 16.49 27.44 -3.09
N LEU A 32 16.87 27.15 -4.34
CA LEU A 32 16.97 25.77 -4.84
C LEU A 32 17.99 24.94 -4.03
N SER A 33 19.13 25.54 -3.69
CA SER A 33 20.18 24.94 -2.85
C SER A 33 19.63 24.51 -1.48
N ASN A 34 18.86 25.39 -0.85
CA ASN A 34 18.22 25.10 0.44
C ASN A 34 17.12 24.04 0.27
N LEU A 35 16.29 24.16 -0.76
CA LEU A 35 15.22 23.21 -1.06
C LEU A 35 15.75 21.78 -1.22
N GLU A 36 16.86 21.58 -1.96
CA GLU A 36 17.45 20.26 -2.16
C GLU A 36 18.05 19.65 -0.87
N ARG A 37 18.48 20.48 0.08
CA ARG A 37 19.06 20.02 1.36
C ARG A 37 18.03 19.82 2.47
N SER A 38 16.93 20.57 2.44
CA SER A 38 15.92 20.54 3.51
C SER A 38 15.16 19.22 3.53
N SER A 39 15.23 18.51 4.66
CA SER A 39 14.45 17.28 4.89
C SER A 39 12.93 17.51 4.89
N ASN A 40 12.49 18.74 5.20
CA ASN A 40 11.09 19.16 5.33
C ASN A 40 10.78 20.41 4.48
N GLY A 41 11.37 20.54 3.30
CA GLY A 41 11.05 21.66 2.41
C GLY A 41 9.57 21.66 2.02
N ASN A 42 8.88 22.79 2.23
CA ASN A 42 7.49 23.00 1.83
C ASN A 42 7.41 24.10 0.74
N PRO A 43 7.90 23.83 -0.49
CA PRO A 43 7.76 24.79 -1.59
C PRO A 43 6.28 24.97 -1.95
N SER A 44 5.93 26.14 -2.51
CA SER A 44 4.59 26.32 -3.08
C SER A 44 4.41 25.44 -4.32
N ILE A 45 3.17 25.08 -4.64
CA ILE A 45 2.85 24.27 -5.83
C ILE A 45 3.43 24.89 -7.11
N HIS A 46 3.36 26.22 -7.25
CA HIS A 46 3.89 26.94 -8.39
C HIS A 46 5.41 26.77 -8.58
N ILE A 47 6.16 26.67 -7.48
CA ILE A 47 7.60 26.38 -7.53
C ILE A 47 7.85 24.95 -7.98
N VAL A 48 7.04 24.00 -7.48
CA VAL A 48 7.14 22.59 -7.87
C VAL A 48 6.84 22.42 -9.36
N GLU A 49 5.80 23.08 -9.89
CA GLU A 49 5.44 23.08 -11.31
C GLU A 49 6.59 23.58 -12.19
N LYS A 50 7.18 24.74 -11.85
CA LYS A 50 8.33 25.30 -12.59
C LYS A 50 9.50 24.34 -12.64
N ILE A 51 9.82 23.71 -11.51
CA ILE A 51 10.92 22.74 -11.44
C ILE A 51 10.59 21.49 -12.25
N ALA A 52 9.34 21.00 -12.16
CA ALA A 52 8.86 19.83 -12.90
C ALA A 52 8.93 20.04 -14.42
N GLU A 53 8.51 21.23 -14.88
CA GLU A 53 8.55 21.64 -16.29
C GLU A 53 9.99 21.61 -16.84
N VAL A 54 10.93 22.24 -16.14
CA VAL A 54 12.35 22.27 -16.54
C VAL A 54 13.01 20.90 -16.48
N LEU A 55 12.64 20.09 -15.47
CA LEU A 55 13.14 18.73 -15.36
C LEU A 55 12.40 17.76 -16.30
N HIS A 56 11.36 18.18 -17.03
CA HIS A 56 10.54 17.34 -17.89
C HIS A 56 10.05 16.07 -17.18
N VAL A 57 9.42 16.24 -16.02
CA VAL A 57 8.80 15.16 -15.23
C VAL A 57 7.44 15.63 -14.72
N ASP A 58 6.57 14.69 -14.37
CA ASP A 58 5.32 15.04 -13.71
C ASP A 58 5.55 15.55 -12.28
N VAL A 59 4.68 16.43 -11.79
CA VAL A 59 4.71 16.94 -10.40
C VAL A 59 4.69 15.78 -9.40
N SER A 60 3.90 14.73 -9.65
CA SER A 60 3.83 13.51 -8.83
C SER A 60 5.19 12.81 -8.69
N THR A 61 6.04 12.87 -9.73
CA THR A 61 7.41 12.32 -9.70
C THR A 61 8.28 13.07 -8.70
N LEU A 62 8.13 14.40 -8.61
CA LEU A 62 8.84 15.20 -7.60
C LEU A 62 8.31 14.93 -6.19
N LEU A 63 6.99 14.75 -6.07
CA LEU A 63 6.31 14.46 -4.81
C LEU A 63 6.64 13.06 -4.26
N GLY A 64 7.11 12.15 -5.12
CA GLY A 64 7.44 10.77 -4.73
C GLY A 64 6.20 9.94 -4.50
N GLU A 65 5.10 10.25 -5.20
CA GLU A 65 3.95 9.36 -5.26
C GLU A 65 4.38 8.11 -6.04
N GLU A 66 4.59 7.01 -5.32
CA GLU A 66 4.79 5.71 -5.94
C GLU A 66 3.52 5.38 -6.74
N LYS A 67 3.65 5.29 -8.08
CA LYS A 67 2.54 4.90 -8.96
C LYS A 67 1.88 3.58 -8.54
N GLU A 68 2.62 2.71 -7.85
CA GLU A 68 2.11 1.47 -7.26
C GLU A 68 0.99 1.73 -6.24
N SER A 69 1.10 2.79 -5.43
CA SER A 69 0.07 3.17 -4.47
C SER A 69 -1.25 3.56 -5.14
N LEU A 70 -1.20 4.31 -6.25
CA LEU A 70 -2.40 4.78 -6.95
C LEU A 70 -3.10 3.66 -7.73
N VAL A 71 -2.32 2.75 -8.33
CA VAL A 71 -2.88 1.58 -9.03
C VAL A 71 -3.50 0.62 -8.02
N ALA A 72 -2.81 0.31 -6.92
CA ALA A 72 -3.34 -0.56 -5.87
C ALA A 72 -4.60 0.03 -5.22
N GLU A 73 -4.64 1.34 -4.98
CA GLU A 73 -5.81 2.01 -4.42
C GLU A 73 -7.00 2.00 -5.39
N LYS A 74 -6.76 2.17 -6.69
CA LYS A 74 -7.80 2.06 -7.71
C LYS A 74 -8.35 0.63 -7.81
N GLU A 75 -7.48 -0.38 -7.91
CA GLU A 75 -7.89 -1.79 -7.98
C GLU A 75 -8.66 -2.22 -6.74
N TRP A 76 -8.24 -1.77 -5.57
CA TRP A 76 -8.95 -2.01 -4.31
C TRP A 76 -10.34 -1.37 -4.30
N ASN A 77 -10.44 -0.12 -4.76
CA ASN A 77 -11.71 0.58 -4.83
C ASN A 77 -12.67 -0.07 -5.85
N ASP A 78 -12.16 -0.48 -6.99
CA ASP A 78 -12.93 -1.22 -8.01
C ASP A 78 -13.43 -2.56 -7.44
N PHE A 79 -12.59 -3.29 -6.70
CA PHE A 79 -12.99 -4.52 -6.01
C PHE A 79 -14.07 -4.27 -4.94
N VAL A 80 -13.88 -3.29 -4.07
CA VAL A 80 -14.87 -2.91 -3.04
C VAL A 80 -16.19 -2.48 -3.68
N TYR A 81 -16.14 -1.82 -4.83
CA TYR A 81 -17.33 -1.43 -5.58
C TYR A 81 -18.10 -2.65 -6.13
N GLU A 82 -17.41 -3.65 -6.67
CA GLU A 82 -18.03 -4.89 -7.12
C GLU A 82 -18.65 -5.68 -5.95
N LEU A 83 -17.99 -5.74 -4.79
CA LEU A 83 -18.59 -6.35 -3.58
C LEU A 83 -19.91 -5.68 -3.19
N LYS A 84 -19.97 -4.34 -3.24
CA LYS A 84 -21.20 -3.60 -2.96
C LYS A 84 -22.30 -3.91 -3.96
N LYS A 85 -21.99 -4.04 -5.26
CA LYS A 85 -22.96 -4.43 -6.29
C LYS A 85 -23.56 -5.81 -6.04
N LEU A 86 -22.77 -6.73 -5.47
CA LEU A 86 -23.22 -8.07 -5.07
C LEU A 86 -24.03 -8.07 -3.76
N GLY A 87 -24.30 -6.89 -3.18
CA GLY A 87 -25.05 -6.75 -1.93
C GLY A 87 -24.23 -7.09 -0.68
N ILE A 88 -22.90 -7.15 -0.80
CA ILE A 88 -21.99 -7.32 0.33
C ILE A 88 -21.62 -5.93 0.84
N ASP A 89 -22.40 -5.44 1.79
CA ASP A 89 -22.14 -4.21 2.52
C ASP A 89 -21.33 -4.46 3.80
N ARG A 90 -20.98 -3.41 4.55
CA ARG A 90 -20.19 -3.53 5.77
C ARG A 90 -20.79 -4.52 6.79
N PRO A 91 -22.09 -4.44 7.13
CA PRO A 91 -22.72 -5.40 8.03
C PRO A 91 -22.63 -6.85 7.54
N LYS A 92 -22.91 -7.09 6.25
CA LYS A 92 -22.86 -8.44 5.67
C LYS A 92 -21.44 -9.00 5.62
N LEU A 93 -20.44 -8.12 5.45
CA LEU A 93 -19.03 -8.50 5.45
C LEU A 93 -18.59 -9.14 6.77
N GLU A 94 -19.20 -8.75 7.89
CA GLU A 94 -18.92 -9.31 9.22
C GLU A 94 -19.29 -10.79 9.33
N GLU A 95 -20.28 -11.27 8.57
CA GLU A 95 -20.67 -12.68 8.50
C GLU A 95 -19.56 -13.56 7.89
N TYR A 96 -18.67 -12.96 7.09
CA TYR A 96 -17.56 -13.64 6.44
C TYR A 96 -16.27 -13.66 7.29
N LYS A 97 -16.31 -13.21 8.56
CA LYS A 97 -15.17 -13.27 9.50
C LYS A 97 -14.51 -14.64 9.55
N VAL A 98 -15.30 -15.71 9.62
CA VAL A 98 -14.79 -17.09 9.66
C VAL A 98 -14.01 -17.44 8.39
N LEU A 99 -14.52 -17.01 7.23
CA LEU A 99 -13.84 -17.20 5.95
C LEU A 99 -12.51 -16.41 5.90
N PHE A 100 -12.46 -15.19 6.44
CA PHE A 100 -11.22 -14.41 6.50
C PHE A 100 -10.18 -15.02 7.46
N GLU A 101 -10.60 -15.53 8.61
CA GLU A 101 -9.69 -16.24 9.52
C GLU A 101 -9.17 -17.54 8.89
N PHE A 102 -10.01 -18.27 8.17
CA PHE A 102 -9.60 -19.45 7.39
C PHE A 102 -8.60 -19.09 6.28
N ILE A 103 -8.85 -18.03 5.50
CA ILE A 103 -7.91 -17.56 4.47
C ILE A 103 -6.58 -17.13 5.10
N ARG A 104 -6.62 -16.41 6.24
CA ARG A 104 -5.43 -15.99 6.98
C ARG A 104 -4.61 -17.20 7.47
N TRP A 105 -5.27 -18.22 7.99
CA TRP A 105 -4.65 -19.48 8.40
C TRP A 105 -4.06 -20.23 7.19
N LYS A 106 -4.81 -20.36 6.09
CA LYS A 106 -4.35 -21.02 4.86
C LYS A 106 -3.12 -20.34 4.27
N ASN A 107 -3.12 -19.01 4.19
CA ASN A 107 -2.00 -18.25 3.63
C ASN A 107 -0.74 -18.32 4.53
N LYS A 108 -0.91 -18.50 5.84
CA LYS A 108 0.20 -18.76 6.78
C LYS A 108 0.82 -20.14 6.60
N GLN A 109 0.04 -21.14 6.17
CA GLN A 109 0.54 -22.51 5.95
C GLN A 109 1.40 -22.65 4.70
N SER A 110 1.23 -21.77 3.71
CA SER A 110 2.13 -21.69 2.54
C SER A 110 3.58 -21.30 2.89
N CYS A 111 3.91 -21.03 4.17
CA CYS A 111 5.27 -20.75 4.63
C CYS A 111 5.90 -21.84 5.52
N GLN A 112 5.24 -22.94 5.89
CA GLN A 112 5.89 -24.03 6.65
C GLN A 112 5.38 -25.41 6.22
N ASP A 113 6.28 -26.23 5.66
CA ASP A 113 6.09 -27.67 5.58
C ASP A 113 5.94 -28.27 6.99
N VAL A 114 4.88 -29.07 7.13
CA VAL A 114 4.60 -30.17 8.09
C VAL A 114 4.50 -29.84 9.59
N GLY A 115 3.31 -30.09 10.16
CA GLY A 115 3.18 -30.42 11.57
C GLY A 115 1.77 -30.30 12.16
N ASP A 116 1.07 -31.44 12.21
CA ASP A 116 -0.06 -31.75 13.10
C ASP A 116 -1.46 -31.25 12.71
N TYR A 117 -2.03 -31.92 11.71
CA TYR A 117 -3.48 -31.98 11.48
C TYR A 117 -4.18 -33.10 12.28
N ASP A 118 -3.42 -33.97 12.93
CA ASP A 118 -3.94 -35.16 13.62
C ASP A 118 -4.59 -34.78 14.97
N GLY A 119 -4.19 -33.67 15.59
CA GLY A 119 -4.82 -33.18 16.83
C GLY A 119 -6.26 -32.68 16.67
N ILE A 120 -6.60 -32.04 15.55
CA ILE A 120 -7.93 -31.40 15.37
C ILE A 120 -8.97 -32.43 14.90
N ALA A 121 -8.58 -33.38 14.05
CA ALA A 121 -9.47 -34.46 13.60
C ALA A 121 -9.90 -35.37 14.77
N ASN A 122 -8.98 -35.70 15.67
CA ASN A 122 -9.27 -36.53 16.85
C ASN A 122 -10.17 -35.81 17.88
N GLN A 123 -10.15 -34.49 17.93
CA GLN A 123 -11.01 -33.72 18.82
C GLN A 123 -12.46 -33.62 18.31
N ILE A 124 -12.65 -33.65 16.99
CA ILE A 124 -13.98 -33.65 16.36
C ILE A 124 -14.62 -35.05 16.45
N GLN A 125 -13.85 -36.12 16.27
CA GLN A 125 -14.35 -37.50 16.35
C GLN A 125 -14.72 -37.94 17.78
N GLY A 126 -14.08 -37.35 18.80
CA GLY A 126 -14.42 -37.54 20.21
C GLY A 126 -15.70 -36.81 20.66
N MET A 127 -16.12 -35.76 19.94
CA MET A 127 -17.37 -35.04 20.22
C MET A 127 -18.60 -35.77 19.66
N GLU A 128 -18.45 -36.51 18.56
CA GLU A 128 -19.53 -37.31 17.96
C GLU A 128 -19.80 -38.60 18.75
N SER A 129 -18.76 -39.22 19.32
CA SER A 129 -18.88 -40.47 20.10
C SER A 129 -19.58 -40.30 21.47
N ASN A 130 -19.65 -39.07 22.01
CA ASN A 130 -20.32 -38.78 23.29
C ASN A 130 -21.80 -38.43 23.12
N ASN A 131 -22.29 -38.23 21.89
CA ASN A 131 -23.70 -37.90 21.64
C ASN A 131 -24.55 -39.15 21.32
N GLU A 132 -23.93 -40.26 20.88
CA GLU A 132 -24.65 -41.52 20.59
C GLU A 132 -24.89 -42.39 21.85
N LYS A 133 -24.14 -42.17 22.94
CA LYS A 133 -24.33 -42.94 24.20
C LYS A 133 -25.41 -42.39 25.13
N ASN A 134 -25.95 -41.20 24.86
CA ASN A 134 -27.00 -40.58 25.67
C ASN A 134 -28.43 -40.79 25.11
N PHE A 135 -28.60 -41.57 24.04
CA PHE A 135 -29.91 -41.81 23.41
C PHE A 135 -30.40 -43.27 23.43
N ASN A 136 -29.60 -44.23 23.93
CA ASN A 136 -29.99 -45.65 24.04
C ASN A 136 -29.74 -46.22 25.44
N GLY A 137 -30.09 -45.45 26.48
CA GLY A 137 -30.09 -45.89 27.87
C GLY A 137 -31.51 -45.88 28.44
N ASP A 138 -32.27 -46.93 28.13
CA ASP A 138 -33.36 -47.48 28.95
C ASP A 138 -32.98 -48.92 29.33
#